data_AF-M9SFG1-F1
#
_entry.id   AF-M9SFG1-F1
#
_cell.length_a   1.000
_cell.length_b   1.000
_cell.length_c   1.000
_cell.angle_alpha   90.00
_cell.angle_beta   90.00
_cell.angle_gamma   90.00
#
_symmetry.space_group_name_H-M   'P 1'
#
loop_
_entity.id
_entity.type
_entity.pdbx_description
1 polymer ?
#
loop_
_entity_poly.entity_id
_entity_poly.type
_entity_poly.pdbx_seq_one_letter_code
_entity_poly.pdbx_strand_id
1 'polypeptide(L)'
;MNKRAAAAVALAAGLLAILAVSIYVTDWNNYGDEANDVPFNGVVETDPVTGEETVDHSSLNYELFEKYGPVLLVLGILMFGAMIGGICVAREEVEKDDSN
;
A
#
# COMPACT_ATOMS: atom_id res chain seq x y z
N MET A 1 7.36 -6.37 -32.07
CA MET A 1 7.35 -6.24 -30.60
C MET A 1 8.08 -7.42 -29.97
N ASN A 2 9.11 -7.18 -29.17
CA ASN A 2 9.77 -8.24 -28.41
C ASN A 2 8.83 -8.82 -27.36
N LYS A 3 8.91 -10.14 -27.09
CA LYS A 3 8.06 -10.84 -26.10
C LYS A 3 8.05 -10.15 -24.72
N ARG A 4 9.18 -9.52 -24.36
CA ARG A 4 9.33 -8.73 -23.13
C ARG A 4 8.47 -7.46 -23.12
N ALA A 5 8.39 -6.74 -24.24
CA ALA A 5 7.56 -5.55 -24.38
C ALA A 5 6.05 -5.91 -24.32
N ALA A 6 5.66 -7.02 -24.93
CA ALA A 6 4.28 -7.51 -24.85
C ALA A 6 3.89 -7.88 -23.40
N ALA A 7 4.79 -8.52 -22.65
CA ALA A 7 4.56 -8.85 -21.25
C ALA A 7 4.44 -7.60 -20.36
N ALA A 8 5.28 -6.59 -20.57
CA ALA A 8 5.22 -5.33 -19.83
C ALA A 8 3.90 -4.58 -20.08
N VAL A 9 3.45 -4.52 -21.34
CA VAL A 9 2.17 -3.88 -21.70
C VAL A 9 0.99 -4.62 -21.08
N ALA A 10 0.99 -5.95 -21.10
CA ALA A 10 -0.07 -6.75 -20.48
C ALA A 10 -0.14 -6.52 -18.97
N LEU A 11 1.02 -6.44 -18.30
CA LEU A 11 1.11 -6.20 -16.87
C LEU A 11 0.65 -4.78 -16.49
N ALA A 12 1.03 -3.78 -17.28
CA ALA A 12 0.56 -2.40 -17.09
C ALA A 12 -0.95 -2.27 -17.28
N ALA A 13 -1.52 -2.88 -18.32
CA ALA A 13 -2.97 -2.90 -18.54
C ALA A 13 -3.71 -3.63 -17.40
N GLY A 14 -3.15 -4.73 -16.89
CA GLY A 14 -3.70 -5.45 -15.74
C GLY A 14 -3.70 -4.62 -14.46
N LEU A 15 -2.59 -3.94 -14.15
CA LEU A 15 -2.50 -3.03 -13.01
C LEU A 15 -3.51 -1.87 -13.11
N LEU A 16 -3.71 -1.33 -14.31
CA LEU A 16 -4.68 -0.26 -14.55
C LEU A 16 -6.13 -0.73 -14.31
N ALA A 17 -6.46 -1.95 -14.73
CA ALA A 17 -7.76 -2.54 -14.44
C ALA A 17 -7.99 -2.76 -12.94
N ILE A 18 -6.98 -3.26 -12.22
CA ILE A 18 -7.03 -3.43 -10.76
C ILE A 18 -7.26 -2.08 -10.08
N LEU A 19 -6.54 -1.03 -10.49
CA LEU A 19 -6.72 0.32 -9.94
C LEU A 19 -8.17 0.82 -10.11
N ALA A 20 -8.75 0.68 -11.31
CA ALA A 20 -10.11 1.11 -11.58
C ALA A 20 -11.14 0.37 -10.70
N VAL A 21 -10.96 -0.95 -10.52
CA VAL A 21 -11.81 -1.76 -9.64
C VAL A 21 -11.66 -1.33 -8.17
N SER A 22 -10.44 -1.10 -7.70
CA SER A 22 -10.20 -0.64 -6.33
C SER A 22 -10.86 0.69 -6.05
N ILE A 23 -10.77 1.66 -6.98
CA ILE A 23 -11.44 2.97 -6.86
C ILE A 23 -12.96 2.79 -6.76
N TYR A 24 -13.53 1.93 -7.60
CA TYR A 24 -14.96 1.65 -7.60
C TYR A 24 -15.44 0.99 -6.29
N VAL A 25 -14.72 -0.03 -5.80
CA VAL A 25 -15.07 -0.74 -4.56
C VAL A 25 -14.89 0.11 -3.31
N THR A 26 -13.93 1.05 -3.33
CA THR A 26 -13.68 1.96 -2.19
C THR A 26 -14.71 3.08 -2.12
N ASP A 27 -15.65 3.15 -3.07
CA ASP A 27 -16.72 4.16 -3.15
C ASP A 27 -16.17 5.59 -2.93
N TRP A 28 -15.09 5.89 -3.67
CA TRP A 28 -14.30 7.11 -3.52
C TRP A 28 -15.15 8.39 -3.65
N ASN A 29 -16.35 8.29 -4.26
CA ASN A 29 -17.25 9.41 -4.46
C ASN A 29 -17.66 10.12 -3.15
N ASN A 30 -17.61 9.45 -2.00
CA ASN A 30 -17.93 10.04 -0.68
C ASN A 30 -16.74 9.95 0.30
N TYR A 31 -15.55 9.56 -0.17
CA TYR A 31 -14.40 9.32 0.70
C TYR A 31 -13.66 10.63 1.00
N GLY A 32 -13.92 11.21 2.18
CA GLY A 32 -13.26 12.44 2.66
C GLY A 32 -14.07 13.72 2.52
N ASP A 33 -15.37 13.62 2.19
CA ASP A 33 -16.31 14.77 2.21
C ASP A 33 -16.54 15.31 3.62
N GLU A 34 -16.29 14.48 4.64
CA GLU A 34 -16.23 14.88 6.04
C GLU A 34 -14.81 14.67 6.57
N ALA A 35 -14.40 15.54 7.50
CA ALA A 35 -13.15 15.35 8.21
C ALA A 35 -13.26 14.06 9.04
N ASN A 36 -12.60 13.00 8.57
CA ASN A 36 -12.46 11.80 9.37
C ASN A 36 -11.60 12.12 10.59
N ASP A 37 -12.13 11.81 11.77
CA ASP A 37 -11.35 11.91 13.01
C ASP A 37 -10.08 11.08 12.87
N VAL A 38 -8.98 11.62 13.38
CA VAL A 38 -7.69 10.92 13.32
C VAL A 38 -7.83 9.65 14.18
N PRO A 39 -7.58 8.44 13.65
CA PRO A 39 -7.89 7.16 14.31
C PRO A 39 -6.97 6.83 15.49
N PHE A 40 -6.34 7.85 16.11
CA PHE A 40 -5.47 7.73 17.27
C PHE A 40 -6.16 8.17 18.58
N ASN A 41 -7.35 8.77 18.53
CA ASN A 41 -8.11 9.10 19.74
C ASN A 41 -8.99 7.91 20.17
N GLY A 42 -8.93 7.54 21.46
CA GLY A 42 -9.81 6.53 22.05
C GLY A 42 -9.44 5.06 21.77
N VAL A 43 -8.26 4.78 21.21
CA VAL A 43 -7.81 3.41 20.89
C VAL A 43 -7.34 2.59 22.09
N VAL A 44 -7.16 3.24 23.24
CA VAL A 44 -6.89 2.58 24.52
C VAL A 44 -8.00 2.98 25.48
N GLU A 45 -8.79 2.01 25.91
CA GLU A 45 -9.82 2.18 26.91
C GLU A 45 -9.30 1.69 28.26
N THR A 46 -9.39 2.55 29.27
CA THR A 46 -9.08 2.19 30.65
C THR A 46 -10.37 1.79 31.36
N ASP A 47 -10.41 0.56 31.87
CA ASP A 47 -11.51 0.11 32.71
C ASP A 47 -11.58 0.98 33.98
N PRO A 48 -12.70 1.68 34.25
CA PRO A 48 -12.81 2.61 35.37
C PRO A 48 -12.85 1.93 36.74
N VAL A 49 -12.99 0.59 36.79
CA VAL A 49 -13.09 -0.22 38.02
C VAL A 49 -11.77 -0.94 38.31
N THR A 50 -11.11 -1.50 37.30
CA THR A 50 -9.87 -2.27 37.46
C THR A 50 -8.61 -1.48 37.14
N GLY A 51 -8.73 -0.39 36.37
CA GLY A 51 -7.60 0.38 35.85
C GLY A 51 -6.82 -0.35 34.75
N GLU A 52 -7.34 -1.47 34.24
CA GLU A 52 -6.72 -2.20 33.14
C GLU A 52 -6.91 -1.45 31.81
N GLU A 53 -5.83 -1.33 31.05
CA GLU A 53 -5.85 -0.75 29.71
C GLU A 53 -6.10 -1.86 28.69
N THR A 54 -7.13 -1.66 27.86
CA THR A 54 -7.46 -2.55 26.75
C THR A 54 -7.35 -1.79 25.44
N VAL A 55 -6.82 -2.45 24.41
CA VAL A 55 -6.68 -1.86 23.08
C VAL A 55 -7.95 -2.14 22.30
N ASP A 56 -8.49 -1.13 21.63
CA ASP A 56 -9.62 -1.31 20.73
C ASP A 56 -9.17 -2.14 19.51
N HIS A 57 -9.69 -3.37 19.44
CA HIS A 57 -9.40 -4.32 18.37
C HIS A 57 -10.06 -3.94 17.04
N SER A 58 -11.00 -2.99 17.03
CA SER A 58 -11.60 -2.41 15.83
C SER A 58 -10.85 -1.19 15.30
N SER A 59 -9.83 -0.73 16.03
CA SER A 59 -9.01 0.40 15.62
C SER A 59 -8.16 0.08 14.40
N LEU A 60 -7.96 1.09 13.55
CA LEU A 60 -7.11 0.97 12.35
C LEU A 60 -5.70 0.52 12.71
N ASN A 61 -5.12 1.01 13.81
CA ASN A 61 -3.76 0.65 14.22
C ASN A 61 -3.66 -0.81 14.62
N TYR A 62 -4.65 -1.33 15.36
CA TYR A 62 -4.71 -2.74 15.70
C TYR A 62 -4.84 -3.59 14.43
N GLU A 63 -5.76 -3.23 13.53
CA GLU A 63 -5.95 -4.01 12.31
C GLU A 63 -4.70 -3.97 11.40
N LEU A 64 -4.05 -2.81 11.29
CA LEU A 64 -2.90 -2.61 10.42
C LEU A 64 -1.64 -3.32 10.96
N PHE A 65 -1.32 -3.17 12.25
CA PHE A 65 -0.07 -3.69 12.82
C PHE A 65 -0.19 -5.09 13.42
N GLU A 66 -1.32 -5.45 14.03
CA GLU A 66 -1.49 -6.77 14.67
C GLU A 66 -2.04 -7.80 13.69
N LYS A 67 -3.12 -7.47 12.97
CA LYS A 67 -3.78 -8.42 12.06
C LYS A 67 -3.08 -8.51 10.70
N TYR A 68 -2.73 -7.38 10.09
CA TYR A 68 -2.08 -7.33 8.77
C TYR A 68 -0.57 -7.08 8.83
N GLY A 69 0.02 -6.89 10.01
CA GLY A 69 1.46 -6.59 10.17
C GLY A 69 2.40 -7.53 9.40
N PRO A 70 2.22 -8.86 9.48
CA PRO A 70 3.05 -9.80 8.70
C PRO A 70 2.95 -9.60 7.19
N VAL A 71 1.76 -9.28 6.68
CA VAL A 71 1.52 -9.03 5.24
C VAL A 71 2.16 -7.69 4.83
N LEU A 72 2.04 -6.67 5.67
CA LEU A 72 2.66 -5.35 5.43
C LEU A 72 4.19 -5.44 5.40
N LEU A 73 4.79 -6.31 6.20
CA LEU A 73 6.24 -6.53 6.15
C LEU A 73 6.69 -7.10 4.81
N VAL A 74 5.97 -8.10 4.28
CA VAL A 74 6.23 -8.67 2.94
C VAL A 74 6.02 -7.61 1.86
N LEU A 75 4.94 -6.82 1.96
CA LEU A 75 4.65 -5.73 1.05
C LEU A 75 5.77 -4.67 1.06
N GLY A 76 6.29 -4.32 2.23
CA GLY A 76 7.39 -3.38 2.39
C GLY A 76 8.67 -3.87 1.70
N ILE A 77 9.01 -5.15 1.87
CA ILE A 77 10.16 -5.76 1.17
C ILE A 77 9.95 -5.73 -0.35
N LEU A 78 8.74 -6.03 -0.84
CA LEU A 78 8.42 -5.98 -2.26
C LEU A 78 8.53 -4.56 -2.82
N MET A 79 7.98 -3.56 -2.13
CA MET A 79 8.07 -2.15 -2.52
C MET A 79 9.53 -1.67 -2.54
N PHE A 80 10.32 -2.05 -1.54
CA PHE A 80 11.75 -1.74 -1.49
C PHE A 80 12.52 -2.40 -2.64
N GLY A 81 12.26 -3.68 -2.92
CA GLY A 81 12.84 -4.39 -4.05
C GLY A 81 12.47 -3.77 -5.40
N ALA A 82 11.21 -3.36 -5.56
CA ALA A 82 10.74 -2.65 -6.76
C ALA A 82 11.44 -1.29 -6.94
N MET A 83 11.66 -0.54 -5.85
CA MET A 83 12.38 0.73 -5.87
C MET A 83 13.84 0.55 -6.31
N ILE A 84 14.55 -0.44 -5.75
CA ILE A 84 15.93 -0.76 -6.16
C ILE A 84 15.96 -1.20 -7.62
N GLY A 85 15.07 -2.10 -8.02
CA GLY A 85 14.96 -2.56 -9.40
C GLY A 85 14.72 -1.42 -10.38
N GLY A 86 13.84 -0.47 -10.04
CA GLY A 86 13.59 0.73 -10.83
C GLY A 86 14.84 1.60 -11.01
N ILE A 87 15.62 1.82 -9.94
CA ILE A 87 16.89 2.57 -10.01
C ILE A 87 17.91 1.85 -10.89
N CYS A 88 18.05 0.53 -10.76
CA CYS A 88 18.98 -0.25 -11.57
C CYS A 88 18.62 -0.20 -13.06
N VAL A 89 17.33 -0.33 -13.40
CA VAL A 89 16.86 -0.24 -14.79
C VAL A 89 17.08 1.17 -15.35
N ALA A 90 16.75 2.21 -14.58
CA ALA A 90 16.96 3.59 -15.01
C ALA A 90 18.44 3.89 -15.29
N ARG A 91 19.36 3.32 -14.51
CA ARG A 91 20.81 3.43 -14.77
C ARG A 91 21.25 2.69 -16.04
N GLU A 92 20.73 1.48 -16.28
CA GLU A 92 21.06 0.72 -17.49
C GLU A 92 20.59 1.43 -18.77
N GLU A 93 19.43 2.10 -18.72
CA GLU A 93 18.92 2.88 -19.86
C GLU A 93 19.79 4.10 -20.16
N VAL A 94 20.30 4.81 -19.15
CA VAL A 94 21.22 5.95 -19.33
C VAL A 94 22.58 5.51 -19.91
N GLU A 95 23.15 4.41 -19.42
CA GLU A 95 24.44 3.90 -19.92
C GLU A 95 24.35 3.40 -21.38
N LYS A 96 23.17 2.93 -21.81
CA LYS A 96 22.91 2.57 -23.22
C LYS A 96 22.72 3.77 -24.13
N ASP A 97 22.27 4.91 -23.62
CA ASP A 97 22.05 6.14 -24.41
C ASP A 97 23.37 6.86 -24.71
N ASP A 98 24.35 6.80 -23.78
CA ASP A 98 25.69 7.41 -23.94
C ASP A 98 26.67 6.60 -24.82
N SER A 99 26.36 5.34 -25.12
CA SER A 99 27.25 4.42 -25.85
C SER A 99 26.92 4.25 -27.34
N ASN A 100 26.07 5.12 -27.88
CA ASN A 100 25.67 5.18 -29.29
C ASN A 100 25.89 6.59 -29.88
#